data_AF-A0A918LPZ1-F1
#
_entry.id   AF-A0A918LPZ1-F1
#
_cell.length_a   1.000
_cell.length_b   1.000
_cell.length_c   1.000
_cell.angle_alpha   90.00
_cell.angle_beta   90.00
_cell.angle_gamma   90.00
#
_symmetry.space_group_name_H-M   'P 1'
#
loop_
_entity.id
_entity.type
_entity.pdbx_description
1 polymer ?
#
loop_
_entity_poly.entity_id
_entity_poly.type
_entity_poly.pdbx_seq_one_letter_code
_entity_poly.pdbx_strand_id
1 'polypeptide(L)'
;MAARRDRTHYLYLAVIAAVILGIGVGFVAPGVAVELKPLGTGFVNLIKMMISPIIFCTIVLGVGSVRKAAKVGAVGGLALGYFMVMSTVALAIGLLVGNLLEPGSGLQLTKEVAAAGEKQASGASESTTDFLLGIIPKTLVSAFTEGEVLQTLLVALLAGFALQAMGAAGEPVLRGIGHIQRLVFRILGMIMWAAPVGAFGAIAAVVGETGLDALKSLAVIMIGFYVTCALFVFVVLGALLKLIAGINIFTLLKYLGREFLLILSTSSSESALPRLIAKMEHMGVSKPVVGITVPTGYSFNLDGTAIYLTMASLFVAEAMGNPLSIAEQISLLVFMIIASKGAAGVTGAGLATLAGGLQSHRPELVDGVGLIVGIDRFMSEARALTNFAGNAVATVLVGTWTKEIDKARAADVLAGRVPFDEKTLVDDHAPAPSDVPEQRDELPARV
;
A
#
# COMPACT_ATOMS: atom_id res chain seq x y z
N MET A 1 -26.42 10.38 12.60
CA MET A 1 -25.09 10.06 13.16
C MET A 1 -24.14 11.20 12.81
N ALA A 2 -23.60 11.91 13.79
CA ALA A 2 -22.64 12.98 13.54
C ALA A 2 -21.39 12.42 12.83
N ALA A 3 -21.02 13.00 11.68
CA ALA A 3 -19.82 12.65 10.93
C ALA A 3 -18.62 12.70 11.88
N ARG A 4 -18.02 11.54 12.16
CA ARG A 4 -16.82 11.43 12.99
C ARG A 4 -15.72 12.23 12.28
N ARG A 5 -15.40 13.41 12.82
CA ARG A 5 -14.36 14.31 12.33
C ARG A 5 -13.09 13.50 12.09
N ASP A 6 -12.63 13.45 10.84
CA ASP A 6 -11.45 12.70 10.45
C ASP A 6 -10.22 13.24 11.20
N ARG A 7 -9.75 12.48 12.20
CA ARG A 7 -8.64 12.89 13.07
C ARG A 7 -7.28 12.68 12.40
N THR A 8 -7.24 12.06 11.23
CA THR A 8 -6.02 11.69 10.50
C THR A 8 -5.26 12.93 10.00
N HIS A 9 -5.97 14.04 9.75
CA HIS A 9 -5.38 15.36 9.48
C HIS A 9 -4.49 15.87 10.63
N TYR A 10 -4.87 15.64 11.89
CA TYR A 10 -4.05 16.11 13.01
C TYR A 10 -2.78 15.27 13.17
N LEU A 11 -2.87 13.97 12.85
CA LEU A 11 -1.70 13.10 12.82
C LEU A 11 -0.70 13.56 11.75
N TYR A 12 -1.18 13.98 10.57
CA TYR A 12 -0.35 14.54 9.51
C TYR A 12 0.46 15.76 9.98
N LEU A 13 -0.22 16.76 10.54
CA LEU A 13 0.44 17.96 11.07
C LEU A 13 1.40 17.62 12.22
N ALA A 14 1.03 16.67 13.07
CA ALA A 14 1.88 16.23 14.18
C ALA A 14 3.18 15.56 13.72
N VAL A 15 3.12 14.69 12.70
CA VAL A 15 4.33 14.05 12.13
C VAL A 15 5.23 15.09 11.47
N ILE A 16 4.68 16.03 10.70
CA ILE A 16 5.48 17.09 10.07
C ILE A 16 6.15 17.96 11.14
N ALA A 17 5.39 18.40 12.14
CA ALA A 17 5.93 19.17 13.24
C ALA A 17 7.02 18.39 14.00
N ALA A 18 6.80 17.10 14.26
CA ALA A 18 7.77 16.22 14.90
C ALA A 18 9.06 16.06 14.08
N VAL A 19 8.97 15.93 12.76
CA VAL A 19 10.13 15.86 11.87
C VAL A 19 10.89 17.19 11.89
N ILE A 20 10.21 18.32 11.73
CA ILE A 20 10.84 19.66 11.78
C ILE A 20 11.53 19.89 13.14
N LEU A 21 10.86 19.53 14.23
CA LEU A 21 11.43 19.61 15.58
C LEU A 21 12.62 18.67 15.74
N GLY A 22 12.55 17.46 15.21
CA GLY A 22 13.65 16.49 15.24
C GLY A 22 14.88 17.02 14.50
N ILE A 23 14.68 17.60 13.31
CA ILE A 23 15.74 18.27 12.54
C ILE A 23 16.34 19.43 13.36
N GLY A 24 15.48 20.27 13.95
CA GLY A 24 15.92 21.40 14.78
C GLY A 24 16.78 20.95 15.97
N VAL A 25 16.35 19.93 16.70
CA VAL A 25 17.10 19.34 17.82
C VAL A 25 18.41 18.72 17.33
N GLY A 26 18.38 18.01 16.19
CA GLY A 26 19.57 17.43 15.55
C GLY A 26 20.66 18.46 15.27
N PHE A 27 20.30 19.67 14.82
CA PHE A 27 21.28 20.75 14.58
C PHE A 27 21.70 21.51 15.84
N VAL A 28 20.76 21.81 16.73
CA VAL A 28 21.01 22.69 17.89
C VAL A 28 21.71 21.93 19.03
N ALA A 29 21.39 20.66 19.22
CA ALA A 29 21.95 19.82 20.29
C ALA A 29 22.24 18.39 19.80
N PRO A 30 23.27 18.19 18.94
CA PRO A 30 23.56 16.90 18.32
C PRO A 30 23.75 15.76 19.34
N GLY A 31 24.46 16.01 20.45
CA GLY A 31 24.69 14.99 21.49
C GLY A 31 23.40 14.48 22.13
N VAL A 32 22.47 15.38 22.47
CA VAL A 32 21.15 15.02 22.98
C VAL A 32 20.32 14.33 21.89
N ALA A 33 20.46 14.76 20.65
CA ALA A 33 19.71 14.21 19.52
C ALA A 33 20.02 12.72 19.30
N VAL A 34 21.28 12.31 19.40
CA VAL A 34 21.69 10.89 19.30
C VAL A 34 21.06 10.04 20.40
N GLU A 35 20.95 10.56 21.62
CA GLU A 35 20.34 9.86 22.75
C GLU A 35 18.83 9.62 22.58
N LEU A 36 18.16 10.30 21.64
CA LEU A 36 16.74 10.12 21.32
C LEU A 36 16.46 8.91 20.42
N LYS A 37 17.50 8.23 19.90
CA LYS A 37 17.39 7.02 19.08
C LYS A 37 16.42 5.94 19.62
N PRO A 38 16.37 5.66 20.95
CA PRO A 38 15.44 4.67 21.51
C PRO A 38 13.96 4.96 21.23
N LEU A 39 13.56 6.22 21.04
CA LEU A 39 12.19 6.56 20.68
C LEU A 39 11.83 6.05 19.28
N GLY A 40 12.76 6.20 18.33
CA GLY A 40 12.63 5.65 16.98
C GLY A 40 12.60 4.12 16.99
N THR A 41 13.57 3.50 17.67
CA THR A 41 13.65 2.03 17.82
C THR A 41 12.40 1.45 18.49
N GLY A 42 11.88 2.11 19.54
CA GLY A 42 10.66 1.69 20.22
C GLY A 42 9.45 1.71 19.28
N PHE A 43 9.30 2.75 18.47
CA PHE A 43 8.24 2.81 17.45
C PHE A 43 8.39 1.70 16.40
N VAL A 44 9.60 1.47 15.88
CA VAL A 44 9.86 0.38 14.93
C VAL A 44 9.52 -0.99 15.54
N ASN A 45 9.87 -1.23 16.80
CA ASN A 45 9.53 -2.47 17.50
C ASN A 45 8.02 -2.68 17.66
N LEU A 46 7.24 -1.61 17.89
CA LEU A 46 5.78 -1.68 17.88
C LEU A 46 5.24 -2.08 16.49
N ILE A 47 5.86 -1.60 15.42
CA ILE A 47 5.50 -2.03 14.05
C ILE A 47 5.90 -3.49 13.82
N LYS A 48 7.13 -3.89 14.22
CA LYS A 48 7.62 -5.28 14.11
C LYS A 48 6.67 -6.29 14.74
N MET A 49 6.18 -5.99 15.94
CA MET A 49 5.20 -6.81 16.66
C MET A 49 3.93 -7.10 15.84
N MET A 50 3.52 -6.17 14.98
CA MET A 50 2.29 -6.30 14.21
C MET A 50 2.47 -7.06 12.88
N ILE A 51 3.71 -7.33 12.45
CA ILE A 51 4.01 -7.86 11.11
C ILE A 51 3.37 -9.24 10.89
N SER A 52 3.67 -10.24 11.72
CA SER A 52 3.17 -11.61 11.55
C SER A 52 1.63 -11.71 11.53
N PRO A 53 0.88 -11.13 12.50
CA PRO A 53 -0.58 -11.20 12.46
C PRO A 53 -1.18 -10.43 11.27
N ILE A 54 -0.57 -9.32 10.84
CA ILE A 54 -0.99 -8.62 9.63
C ILE A 54 -0.83 -9.54 8.43
N ILE A 55 0.40 -10.03 8.18
CA ILE A 55 0.73 -10.86 7.02
C ILE A 55 -0.17 -12.09 6.94
N PHE A 56 -0.35 -12.79 8.05
CA PHE A 56 -1.21 -13.97 8.06
C PHE A 56 -2.64 -13.65 7.62
N CYS A 57 -3.26 -12.64 8.23
CA CYS A 57 -4.63 -12.27 7.90
C CYS A 57 -4.75 -11.80 6.45
N THR A 58 -3.84 -10.93 6.00
CA THR A 58 -3.88 -10.34 4.67
C THR A 58 -3.68 -11.37 3.58
N ILE A 59 -2.77 -12.33 3.78
CA ILE A 59 -2.48 -13.37 2.79
C ILE A 59 -3.60 -14.40 2.71
N VAL A 60 -4.12 -14.87 3.85
CA VAL A 60 -5.23 -15.83 3.86
C VAL A 60 -6.46 -15.26 3.14
N LEU A 61 -6.81 -13.99 3.42
CA LEU A 61 -7.94 -13.31 2.78
C LEU A 61 -7.63 -12.89 1.34
N GLY A 62 -6.38 -12.58 1.04
CA GLY A 62 -5.88 -12.29 -0.30
C GLY A 62 -6.10 -13.46 -1.25
N VAL A 63 -5.71 -14.68 -0.86
CA VAL A 63 -5.89 -15.90 -1.66
C VAL A 63 -7.35 -16.13 -2.04
N GLY A 64 -8.28 -15.93 -1.10
CA GLY A 64 -9.72 -16.07 -1.38
C GLY A 64 -10.24 -15.01 -2.35
N SER A 65 -9.75 -13.77 -2.22
CA SER A 65 -10.16 -12.67 -3.08
C SER A 65 -9.67 -12.84 -4.52
N VAL A 66 -8.44 -13.33 -4.73
CA VAL A 66 -7.91 -13.69 -6.06
C VAL A 66 -8.78 -14.76 -6.71
N ARG A 67 -9.15 -15.83 -5.99
CA ARG A 67 -10.00 -16.88 -6.55
C ARG A 67 -11.40 -16.37 -6.89
N LYS A 68 -12.00 -15.52 -6.05
CA LYS A 68 -13.31 -14.92 -6.33
C LYS A 68 -13.25 -14.08 -7.60
N ALA A 69 -12.25 -13.21 -7.74
CA ALA A 69 -12.02 -12.42 -8.95
C ALA A 69 -11.78 -13.32 -10.19
N ALA A 70 -10.97 -14.36 -10.08
CA ALA A 70 -10.73 -15.33 -11.17
C ALA A 70 -11.99 -16.11 -11.57
N LYS A 71 -12.94 -16.31 -10.64
CA LYS A 71 -14.25 -16.94 -10.93
C LYS A 71 -15.23 -16.02 -11.65
N VAL A 72 -15.01 -14.71 -11.71
CA VAL A 72 -15.94 -13.75 -12.36
C VAL A 72 -15.76 -13.68 -13.89
N GLY A 73 -15.30 -14.77 -14.50
CA GLY A 73 -15.13 -14.89 -15.95
C GLY A 73 -13.92 -14.12 -16.50
N ALA A 74 -13.96 -13.85 -17.80
CA ALA A 74 -12.83 -13.27 -18.55
C ALA A 74 -12.38 -11.90 -18.00
N VAL A 75 -13.33 -11.07 -17.56
CA VAL A 75 -13.06 -9.72 -17.01
C VAL A 75 -12.17 -9.80 -15.77
N GLY A 76 -12.54 -10.66 -14.81
CA GLY A 76 -11.79 -10.80 -13.56
C GLY A 76 -10.40 -11.41 -13.74
N GLY A 77 -10.29 -12.42 -14.60
CA GLY A 77 -8.99 -13.00 -14.97
C GLY A 77 -8.06 -12.01 -15.68
N LEU A 78 -8.58 -11.22 -16.64
CA LEU A 78 -7.83 -10.17 -17.32
C LEU A 78 -7.37 -9.08 -16.34
N ALA A 79 -8.25 -8.64 -15.44
CA ALA A 79 -7.90 -7.63 -14.42
C ALA A 79 -6.77 -8.12 -13.50
N LEU A 80 -6.86 -9.35 -12.97
CA LEU A 80 -5.80 -9.92 -12.13
C LEU A 80 -4.48 -10.07 -12.87
N GLY A 81 -4.52 -10.56 -14.12
CA GLY A 81 -3.33 -10.66 -14.98
C GLY A 81 -2.67 -9.29 -15.17
N TYR A 82 -3.47 -8.27 -15.48
CA TYR A 82 -3.00 -6.89 -15.59
C TYR A 82 -2.36 -6.40 -14.29
N PHE A 83 -2.99 -6.61 -13.12
CA PHE A 83 -2.46 -6.14 -11.83
C PHE A 83 -1.13 -6.79 -11.47
N MET A 84 -0.97 -8.09 -11.75
CA MET A 84 0.31 -8.79 -11.51
C MET A 84 1.42 -8.24 -12.41
N VAL A 85 1.13 -8.02 -13.69
CA VAL A 85 2.09 -7.44 -14.65
C VAL A 85 2.46 -6.02 -14.24
N MET A 86 1.48 -5.16 -13.97
CA MET A 86 1.74 -3.76 -13.66
C MET A 86 2.48 -3.56 -12.34
N SER A 87 2.14 -4.33 -11.31
CA SER A 87 2.91 -4.29 -10.07
C SER A 87 4.34 -4.78 -10.27
N THR A 88 4.57 -5.78 -11.12
CA THR A 88 5.93 -6.26 -11.44
C THR A 88 6.72 -5.17 -12.19
N VAL A 89 6.09 -4.50 -13.15
CA VAL A 89 6.69 -3.37 -13.87
C VAL A 89 7.00 -2.21 -12.93
N ALA A 90 6.09 -1.90 -12.00
CA ALA A 90 6.28 -0.85 -10.99
C ALA A 90 7.47 -1.15 -10.07
N LEU A 91 7.60 -2.41 -9.62
CA LEU A 91 8.76 -2.85 -8.84
C LEU A 91 10.06 -2.77 -9.65
N ALA A 92 10.06 -3.24 -10.91
CA ALA A 92 11.24 -3.21 -11.76
C ALA A 92 11.73 -1.77 -12.02
N ILE A 93 10.80 -0.83 -12.22
CA ILE A 93 11.13 0.59 -12.40
C ILE A 93 11.66 1.18 -11.09
N GLY A 94 11.02 0.88 -9.96
CA GLY A 94 11.50 1.31 -8.65
C GLY A 94 12.90 0.76 -8.33
N LEU A 95 13.18 -0.47 -8.73
CA LEU A 95 14.50 -1.09 -8.64
C LEU A 95 15.52 -0.37 -9.52
N LEU A 96 15.18 -0.14 -10.78
CA LEU A 96 16.05 0.54 -11.74
C LEU A 96 16.40 1.95 -11.26
N VAL A 97 15.39 2.75 -10.89
CA VAL A 97 15.60 4.12 -10.44
C VAL A 97 16.31 4.15 -9.09
N GLY A 98 15.99 3.24 -8.17
CA GLY A 98 16.66 3.12 -6.88
C GLY A 98 18.15 2.83 -7.01
N ASN A 99 18.53 1.84 -7.82
CA ASN A 99 19.93 1.50 -8.07
C ASN A 99 20.66 2.57 -8.90
N LEU A 100 19.96 3.41 -9.69
CA LEU A 100 20.59 4.51 -10.43
C LEU A 100 20.79 5.77 -9.58
N LEU A 101 19.86 6.05 -8.65
CA LEU A 101 19.95 7.21 -7.78
C LEU A 101 20.87 6.98 -6.58
N GLU A 102 21.05 5.73 -6.16
CA GLU A 102 21.79 5.31 -4.95
C GLU A 102 21.51 6.26 -3.76
N PRO A 103 20.23 6.45 -3.41
CA PRO A 103 19.78 7.57 -2.58
C PRO A 103 20.32 7.53 -1.13
N GLY A 104 20.75 6.36 -0.64
CA GLY A 104 21.33 6.16 0.68
C GLY A 104 22.87 6.15 0.72
N SER A 105 23.56 6.17 -0.43
CA SER A 105 25.04 6.07 -0.51
C SER A 105 25.80 7.17 0.26
N GLY A 106 25.19 8.35 0.41
CA GLY A 106 25.74 9.48 1.17
C GLY A 106 25.48 9.44 2.68
N LEU A 107 24.62 8.54 3.15
CA LEU A 107 24.24 8.35 4.55
C LEU A 107 25.02 7.17 5.13
N GLN A 108 26.30 7.33 5.41
CA GLN A 108 27.04 6.28 6.13
C GLN A 108 26.78 6.41 7.63
N LEU A 109 25.64 5.88 8.09
CA LEU A 109 25.37 5.72 9.53
C LEU A 109 26.49 4.84 10.13
N THR A 110 26.99 5.21 11.31
CA THR A 110 28.31 4.87 11.87
C THR A 110 28.86 3.46 11.60
N LYS A 111 30.21 3.36 11.55
CA LYS A 111 30.97 2.10 11.47
C LYS A 111 30.54 1.04 12.49
N GLU A 112 29.94 1.41 13.62
CA GLU A 112 29.43 0.46 14.61
C GLU A 112 28.09 -0.20 14.20
N VAL A 113 27.20 0.51 13.51
CA VAL A 113 25.96 -0.06 12.96
C VAL A 113 26.29 -0.93 11.74
N ALA A 114 27.20 -0.47 10.88
CA ALA A 114 27.74 -1.27 9.78
C ALA A 114 28.48 -2.52 10.28
N ALA A 115 29.31 -2.41 11.32
CA ALA A 115 30.02 -3.55 11.92
C ALA A 115 29.10 -4.53 12.68
N ALA A 116 27.99 -4.06 13.26
CA ALA A 116 26.95 -4.93 13.82
C ALA A 116 26.23 -5.70 12.70
N GLY A 117 25.91 -5.02 11.59
CA GLY A 117 25.36 -5.64 10.38
C GLY A 117 26.31 -6.65 9.74
N GLU A 118 27.61 -6.35 9.64
CA GLU A 118 28.64 -7.28 9.13
C GLU A 118 28.84 -8.48 10.06
N LYS A 119 28.86 -8.29 11.39
CA LYS A 119 28.94 -9.41 12.34
C LYS A 119 27.73 -10.33 12.25
N GLN A 120 26.54 -9.77 12.02
CA GLN A 120 25.31 -10.54 11.88
C GLN A 120 25.20 -11.22 10.50
N ALA A 121 25.70 -10.58 9.44
CA ALA A 121 25.76 -11.14 8.08
C ALA A 121 26.87 -12.18 7.90
N SER A 122 27.97 -12.12 8.68
CA SER A 122 29.09 -13.07 8.59
C SER A 122 28.76 -14.51 9.02
N GLY A 123 27.59 -14.74 9.62
CA GLY A 123 27.04 -16.08 9.87
C GLY A 123 26.20 -16.65 8.73
N ALA A 124 25.87 -15.86 7.69
CA ALA A 124 24.92 -16.20 6.65
C ALA A 124 25.62 -16.65 5.36
N SER A 125 26.35 -17.77 5.42
CA SER A 125 26.53 -18.62 4.24
C SER A 125 25.51 -19.77 4.30
N GLU A 126 24.23 -19.44 4.46
CA GLU A 126 23.20 -20.46 4.29
C GLU A 126 23.20 -20.89 2.83
N SER A 127 23.30 -22.19 2.58
CA SER A 127 23.09 -22.68 1.22
C SER A 127 21.66 -22.35 0.79
N THR A 128 21.39 -22.24 -0.51
CA THR A 128 20.01 -22.08 -1.01
C THR A 128 19.08 -23.15 -0.42
N THR A 129 19.61 -24.36 -0.14
CA THR A 129 18.88 -25.45 0.51
C THR A 129 18.50 -25.10 1.95
N ASP A 130 19.43 -24.57 2.75
CA ASP A 130 19.18 -24.20 4.15
C ASP A 130 18.16 -23.06 4.25
N PHE A 131 18.28 -22.06 3.36
CA PHE A 131 17.29 -20.99 3.24
C PHE A 131 15.89 -21.54 2.93
N LEU A 132 15.77 -22.44 1.94
CA LEU A 132 14.49 -23.04 1.55
C LEU A 132 13.90 -23.90 2.67
N LEU A 133 14.73 -24.67 3.39
CA LEU A 133 14.29 -25.46 4.53
C LEU A 133 13.91 -24.57 5.72
N GLY A 134 14.57 -23.43 5.91
CA GLY A 134 14.28 -22.44 6.95
C GLY A 134 12.93 -21.75 6.81
N ILE A 135 12.34 -21.74 5.61
CA ILE A 135 10.96 -21.26 5.37
C ILE A 135 9.93 -22.17 6.05
N ILE A 136 10.26 -23.44 6.31
CA ILE A 136 9.35 -24.38 6.97
C ILE A 136 9.47 -24.22 8.49
N PRO A 137 8.43 -23.71 9.19
CA PRO A 137 8.49 -23.56 10.64
C PRO A 137 8.48 -24.92 11.34
N LYS A 138 9.08 -24.99 12.53
CA LYS A 138 9.08 -26.21 13.36
C LYS A 138 7.66 -26.65 13.74
N THR A 139 6.76 -25.69 13.96
CA THR A 139 5.34 -25.93 14.21
C THR A 139 4.50 -24.86 13.52
N LEU A 140 3.22 -25.12 13.26
CA LEU A 140 2.32 -24.14 12.64
C LEU A 140 2.25 -22.82 13.44
N VAL A 141 2.32 -22.90 14.77
CA VAL A 141 2.22 -21.74 15.67
C VAL A 141 3.57 -21.03 15.81
N SER A 142 4.70 -21.73 15.69
CA SER A 142 6.02 -21.11 15.89
C SER A 142 6.33 -20.04 14.83
N ALA A 143 5.74 -20.17 13.64
CA ALA A 143 5.77 -19.13 12.60
C ALA A 143 5.35 -17.74 13.10
N PHE A 144 4.50 -17.65 14.12
CA PHE A 144 4.02 -16.38 14.69
C PHE A 144 4.85 -15.87 15.86
N THR A 145 5.69 -16.72 16.46
CA THR A 145 6.42 -16.41 17.70
C THR A 145 7.93 -16.29 17.49
N GLU A 146 8.47 -16.95 16.47
CA GLU A 146 9.91 -16.98 16.18
C GLU A 146 10.40 -15.73 15.42
N GLY A 147 9.50 -14.83 15.02
CA GLY A 147 9.85 -13.58 14.31
C GLY A 147 10.15 -13.77 12.82
N GLU A 148 10.09 -15.01 12.32
CA GLU A 148 10.37 -15.36 10.93
C GLU A 148 9.16 -15.12 10.03
N VAL A 149 9.26 -14.06 9.23
CA VAL A 149 8.17 -13.58 8.40
C VAL A 149 7.90 -14.51 7.20
N LEU A 150 8.92 -15.14 6.62
CA LEU A 150 8.76 -16.13 5.55
C LEU A 150 7.97 -17.35 6.03
N GLN A 151 8.21 -17.79 7.26
CA GLN A 151 7.47 -18.89 7.86
C GLN A 151 5.99 -18.53 8.04
N THR A 152 5.71 -17.32 8.54
CA THR A 152 4.33 -16.80 8.63
C THR A 152 3.66 -16.79 7.25
N LEU A 153 4.38 -16.34 6.21
CA LEU A 153 3.88 -16.29 4.85
C LEU A 153 3.53 -17.68 4.31
N LEU A 154 4.41 -18.67 4.49
CA LEU A 154 4.15 -20.06 4.08
C LEU A 154 2.89 -20.61 4.76
N VAL A 155 2.79 -20.46 6.09
CA VAL A 155 1.62 -20.91 6.86
C VAL A 155 0.34 -20.22 6.39
N ALA A 156 0.39 -18.92 6.11
CA ALA A 156 -0.74 -18.15 5.61
C ALA A 156 -1.19 -18.61 4.21
N LEU A 157 -0.26 -18.92 3.31
CA LEU A 157 -0.56 -19.45 1.98
C LEU A 157 -1.22 -20.83 2.08
N LEU A 158 -0.64 -21.75 2.86
CA LEU A 158 -1.20 -23.09 3.07
C LEU A 158 -2.61 -23.01 3.68
N ALA A 159 -2.79 -22.18 4.73
CA ALA A 159 -4.10 -21.96 5.35
C ALA A 159 -5.10 -21.35 4.36
N GLY A 160 -4.68 -20.35 3.58
CA GLY A 160 -5.48 -19.73 2.54
C GLY A 160 -5.96 -20.75 1.50
N PHE A 161 -5.05 -21.53 0.91
CA PHE A 161 -5.41 -22.55 -0.09
C PHE A 161 -6.29 -23.66 0.50
N ALA A 162 -6.00 -24.12 1.73
CA ALA A 162 -6.80 -25.13 2.41
C ALA A 162 -8.24 -24.64 2.67
N LEU A 163 -8.42 -23.46 3.25
CA LEU A 163 -9.74 -22.86 3.47
C LEU A 163 -10.52 -22.67 2.17
N GLN A 164 -9.82 -22.32 1.09
CA GLN A 164 -10.42 -22.24 -0.23
C GLN A 164 -10.84 -23.61 -0.79
N ALA A 165 -10.06 -24.66 -0.55
CA ALA A 165 -10.39 -26.03 -0.96
C ALA A 165 -11.62 -26.58 -0.21
N MET A 166 -11.84 -26.13 1.04
CA MET A 166 -13.01 -26.50 1.84
C MET A 166 -14.35 -25.91 1.34
N GLY A 167 -14.32 -24.96 0.42
CA GLY A 167 -15.54 -24.33 -0.14
C GLY A 167 -16.39 -23.67 0.95
N ALA A 168 -17.70 -23.93 0.95
CA ALA A 168 -18.65 -23.29 1.87
C ALA A 168 -18.35 -23.58 3.36
N ALA A 169 -17.73 -24.72 3.68
CA ALA A 169 -17.35 -25.06 5.04
C ALA A 169 -16.21 -24.17 5.59
N GLY A 170 -15.38 -23.58 4.72
CA GLY A 170 -14.30 -22.66 5.10
C GLY A 170 -14.77 -21.22 5.36
N GLU A 171 -15.96 -20.85 4.89
CA GLU A 171 -16.47 -19.47 4.94
C GLU A 171 -16.59 -18.89 6.37
N PRO A 172 -17.06 -19.63 7.40
CA PRO A 172 -17.06 -19.13 8.77
C PRO A 172 -15.66 -18.77 9.29
N VAL A 173 -14.65 -19.57 8.92
CA VAL A 173 -13.26 -19.31 9.33
C VAL A 173 -12.71 -18.08 8.63
N LEU A 174 -12.94 -17.94 7.31
CA LEU A 174 -12.56 -16.75 6.56
C LEU A 174 -13.20 -15.48 7.13
N ARG A 175 -14.48 -15.54 7.51
CA ARG A 175 -15.15 -14.43 8.20
C ARG A 175 -14.49 -14.11 9.55
N GLY A 176 -14.15 -15.12 10.33
CA GLY A 176 -13.39 -14.97 11.58
C GLY A 176 -12.05 -14.27 11.38
N ILE A 177 -11.26 -14.71 10.39
CA ILE A 177 -9.99 -14.08 10.02
C ILE A 177 -10.21 -12.64 9.55
N GLY A 178 -11.30 -12.36 8.83
CA GLY A 178 -11.70 -11.00 8.46
C GLY A 178 -11.95 -10.08 9.66
N HIS A 179 -12.55 -10.59 10.73
CA HIS A 179 -12.72 -9.84 11.97
C HIS A 179 -11.38 -9.62 12.69
N ILE A 180 -10.50 -10.63 12.73
CA ILE A 180 -9.16 -10.51 13.29
C ILE A 180 -8.34 -9.47 12.50
N GLN A 181 -8.40 -9.49 11.17
CA GLN A 181 -7.73 -8.49 10.32
C GLN A 181 -8.14 -7.07 10.73
N ARG A 182 -9.45 -6.81 10.87
CA ARG A 182 -9.95 -5.50 11.28
C ARG A 182 -9.45 -5.10 12.66
N LEU A 183 -9.40 -6.04 13.60
CA LEU A 183 -8.84 -5.80 14.94
C LEU A 183 -7.35 -5.45 14.86
N VAL A 184 -6.56 -6.24 14.16
CA VAL A 184 -5.12 -6.04 13.98
C VAL A 184 -4.83 -4.68 13.34
N PHE A 185 -5.56 -4.30 12.29
CA PHE A 185 -5.42 -2.98 11.67
C PHE A 185 -5.93 -1.84 12.55
N ARG A 186 -6.92 -2.09 13.43
CA ARG A 186 -7.34 -1.10 14.44
C ARG A 186 -6.23 -0.85 15.45
N ILE A 187 -5.52 -1.90 15.88
CA ILE A 187 -4.35 -1.81 16.75
C ILE A 187 -3.22 -1.05 16.05
N LEU A 188 -2.91 -1.39 14.80
CA LEU A 188 -1.93 -0.64 14.00
C LEU A 188 -2.31 0.85 13.94
N GLY A 189 -3.57 1.17 13.69
CA GLY A 189 -4.05 2.55 13.68
C GLY A 189 -3.88 3.28 15.02
N MET A 190 -3.95 2.57 16.16
CA MET A 190 -3.64 3.15 17.48
C MET A 190 -2.13 3.37 17.64
N ILE A 191 -1.30 2.40 17.23
CA ILE A 191 0.17 2.53 17.25
C ILE A 191 0.63 3.70 16.38
N MET A 192 -0.03 3.97 15.25
CA MET A 192 0.30 5.11 14.40
C MET A 192 0.17 6.47 15.10
N TRP A 193 -0.58 6.60 16.20
CA TRP A 193 -0.59 7.82 17.01
C TRP A 193 0.71 8.06 17.79
N ALA A 194 1.54 7.04 17.97
CA ALA A 194 2.90 7.17 18.49
C ALA A 194 3.93 7.53 17.40
N ALA A 195 3.54 7.50 16.11
CA ALA A 195 4.44 7.80 14.99
C ALA A 195 5.11 9.18 15.07
N PRO A 196 4.46 10.29 15.52
CA PRO A 196 5.14 11.56 15.69
C PRO A 196 6.33 11.47 16.65
N VAL A 197 6.18 10.73 17.76
CA VAL A 197 7.27 10.56 18.75
C VAL A 197 8.40 9.71 18.17
N GLY A 198 8.06 8.62 17.46
CA GLY A 198 9.04 7.78 16.78
C GLY A 198 9.80 8.53 15.69
N ALA A 199 9.09 9.28 14.85
CA ALA A 199 9.67 10.10 13.78
C ALA A 199 10.58 11.21 14.35
N PHE A 200 10.14 11.89 15.41
CA PHE A 200 10.95 12.89 16.09
C PHE A 200 12.30 12.30 16.54
N GLY A 201 12.27 11.19 17.29
CA GLY A 201 13.50 10.59 17.83
C GLY A 201 14.41 10.00 16.74
N ALA A 202 13.83 9.35 15.74
CA ALA A 202 14.59 8.78 14.62
C ALA A 202 15.29 9.88 13.80
N ILE A 203 14.56 10.94 13.42
CA ILE A 203 15.11 12.04 12.64
C ILE A 203 16.10 12.88 13.46
N ALA A 204 15.81 13.12 14.73
CA ALA A 204 16.75 13.82 15.62
C ALA A 204 18.09 13.08 15.71
N ALA A 205 18.07 11.77 15.98
CA ALA A 205 19.29 10.98 16.09
C ALA A 205 20.10 11.00 14.79
N VAL A 206 19.44 10.82 13.65
CA VAL A 206 20.10 10.74 12.35
C VAL A 206 20.70 12.07 11.92
N VAL A 207 19.96 13.18 12.11
CA VAL A 207 20.48 14.52 11.84
C VAL A 207 21.56 14.90 12.86
N GLY A 208 21.46 14.45 14.11
CA GLY A 208 22.52 14.64 15.11
C GLY A 208 23.81 13.89 14.78
N GLU A 209 23.71 12.68 14.23
CA GLU A 209 24.88 11.88 13.82
C GLU A 209 25.51 12.35 12.50
N THR A 210 24.70 12.73 11.51
CA THR A 210 25.17 12.92 10.12
C THR A 210 24.92 14.33 9.56
N GLY A 211 24.28 15.21 10.32
CA GLY A 211 24.08 16.62 9.97
C GLY A 211 23.23 16.82 8.72
N LEU A 212 23.71 17.70 7.83
CA LEU A 212 23.00 18.08 6.60
C LEU A 212 22.94 16.95 5.56
N ASP A 213 23.84 15.98 5.62
CA ASP A 213 23.90 14.91 4.61
C ASP A 213 22.71 13.95 4.75
N ALA A 214 22.21 13.72 5.97
CA ALA A 214 20.92 13.05 6.18
C ALA A 214 19.77 13.72 5.43
N LEU A 215 19.64 15.04 5.55
CA LEU A 215 18.56 15.78 4.89
C LEU A 215 18.66 15.70 3.38
N LYS A 216 19.87 15.77 2.82
CA LYS A 216 20.09 15.60 1.38
C LYS A 216 19.63 14.22 0.93
N SER A 217 20.09 13.16 1.58
CA SER A 217 19.70 11.80 1.20
C SER A 217 18.20 11.54 1.35
N LEU A 218 17.57 12.02 2.44
CA LEU A 218 16.11 11.95 2.62
C LEU A 218 15.35 12.73 1.53
N ALA A 219 15.88 13.88 1.10
CA ALA A 219 15.30 14.64 -0.01
C ALA A 219 15.50 13.94 -1.36
N VAL A 220 16.66 13.32 -1.61
CA VAL A 220 16.96 12.58 -2.83
C VAL A 220 16.03 11.38 -2.98
N ILE A 221 15.85 10.55 -1.94
CA ILE A 221 14.91 9.43 -2.01
C ILE A 221 13.47 9.92 -2.23
N MET A 222 13.08 11.01 -1.58
CA MET A 222 11.74 11.57 -1.73
C MET A 222 11.51 12.08 -3.16
N ILE A 223 12.38 12.95 -3.67
CA ILE A 223 12.26 13.46 -5.04
C ILE A 223 12.32 12.31 -6.05
N GLY A 224 13.27 11.38 -5.87
CA GLY A 224 13.39 10.18 -6.68
C GLY A 224 12.10 9.38 -6.73
N PHE A 225 11.48 9.13 -5.57
CA PHE A 225 10.21 8.42 -5.48
C PHE A 225 9.07 9.14 -6.23
N TYR A 226 8.91 10.45 -6.04
CA TYR A 226 7.88 11.23 -6.73
C TYR A 226 8.10 11.24 -8.25
N VAL A 227 9.35 11.37 -8.70
CA VAL A 227 9.71 11.29 -10.12
C VAL A 227 9.39 9.90 -10.67
N THR A 228 9.72 8.84 -9.95
CA THR A 228 9.41 7.46 -10.36
C THR A 228 7.91 7.22 -10.47
N CYS A 229 7.12 7.69 -9.50
CA CYS A 229 5.65 7.65 -9.56
C CYS A 229 5.13 8.41 -10.78
N ALA A 230 5.64 9.61 -11.05
CA ALA A 230 5.25 10.39 -12.22
C ALA A 230 5.63 9.69 -13.53
N LEU A 231 6.84 9.13 -13.64
CA LEU A 231 7.28 8.34 -14.79
C LEU A 231 6.36 7.14 -15.00
N PHE A 232 6.04 6.40 -13.94
CA PHE A 232 5.13 5.26 -14.04
C PHE A 232 3.74 5.68 -14.55
N VAL A 233 3.16 6.74 -14.00
CA VAL A 233 1.82 7.22 -14.39
C VAL A 233 1.79 7.80 -15.80
N PHE A 234 2.71 8.71 -16.13
CA PHE A 234 2.65 9.44 -17.39
C PHE A 234 3.28 8.67 -18.57
N VAL A 235 4.34 7.90 -18.31
CA VAL A 235 5.04 7.14 -19.36
C VAL A 235 4.43 5.76 -19.51
N VAL A 236 4.42 4.94 -18.46
CA VAL A 236 3.99 3.53 -18.57
C VAL A 236 2.48 3.45 -18.74
N LEU A 237 1.72 3.92 -17.74
CA LEU A 237 0.26 3.88 -17.80
C LEU A 237 -0.27 4.77 -18.94
N GLY A 238 0.33 5.94 -19.16
CA GLY A 238 -0.05 6.83 -20.23
C GLY A 238 0.16 6.27 -21.63
N ALA A 239 1.30 5.60 -21.89
CA ALA A 239 1.53 4.93 -23.17
C ALA A 239 0.55 3.77 -23.38
N LEU A 240 0.35 2.92 -22.37
CA LEU A 240 -0.61 1.80 -22.43
C LEU A 240 -2.03 2.30 -22.74
N LEU A 241 -2.49 3.31 -22.01
CA LEU A 241 -3.82 3.90 -22.20
C LEU A 241 -3.96 4.48 -23.61
N LYS A 242 -2.93 5.16 -24.13
CA LYS A 242 -2.98 5.76 -25.45
C LYS A 242 -2.93 4.72 -26.57
N LEU A 243 -2.08 3.71 -26.46
CA LEU A 243 -1.91 2.68 -27.48
C LEU A 243 -3.10 1.73 -27.58
N ILE A 244 -3.72 1.38 -26.45
CA ILE A 244 -4.78 0.37 -26.40
C ILE A 244 -6.17 1.01 -26.50
N ALA A 245 -6.44 2.02 -25.67
CA ALA A 245 -7.75 2.65 -25.60
C ALA A 245 -7.87 3.89 -26.50
N GLY A 246 -6.76 4.45 -26.99
CA GLY A 246 -6.74 5.71 -27.76
C GLY A 246 -6.89 6.96 -26.89
N ILE A 247 -7.02 6.79 -25.57
CA ILE A 247 -7.33 7.85 -24.60
C ILE A 247 -6.05 8.51 -24.09
N ASN A 248 -6.09 9.83 -23.91
CA ASN A 248 -4.98 10.58 -23.34
C ASN A 248 -5.04 10.55 -21.80
N ILE A 249 -3.96 10.13 -21.14
CA ILE A 249 -3.85 10.09 -19.67
C ILE A 249 -4.20 11.43 -19.02
N PHE A 250 -3.76 12.55 -19.59
CA PHE A 250 -4.04 13.87 -19.04
C PHE A 250 -5.54 14.19 -19.02
N THR A 251 -6.29 13.72 -20.01
CA THR A 251 -7.76 13.92 -20.04
C THR A 251 -8.46 13.07 -18.99
N LEU A 252 -8.02 11.83 -18.78
CA LEU A 252 -8.55 10.96 -17.74
C LEU A 252 -8.24 11.51 -16.34
N LEU A 253 -7.01 11.95 -16.10
CA LEU A 253 -6.62 12.54 -14.82
C LEU A 253 -7.37 13.85 -14.54
N LYS A 254 -7.59 14.69 -15.56
CA LYS A 254 -8.40 15.92 -15.43
C LYS A 254 -9.84 15.61 -15.05
N TYR A 255 -10.46 14.60 -15.67
CA TYR A 255 -11.81 14.16 -15.34
C TYR A 255 -11.93 13.65 -13.89
N LEU A 256 -10.87 13.01 -13.38
CA LEU A 256 -10.75 12.52 -12.01
C LEU A 256 -10.11 13.51 -11.04
N GLY A 257 -9.92 14.78 -11.44
CA GLY A 257 -9.14 15.75 -10.66
C GLY A 257 -9.65 15.98 -9.24
N ARG A 258 -10.97 15.92 -9.03
CA ARG A 258 -11.59 16.06 -7.69
C ARG A 258 -11.24 14.89 -6.78
N GLU A 259 -11.16 13.68 -7.33
CA GLU A 259 -10.78 12.48 -6.60
C GLU A 259 -9.30 12.50 -6.25
N PHE A 260 -8.43 12.97 -7.15
CA PHE A 260 -7.02 13.20 -6.83
C PHE A 260 -6.85 14.22 -5.70
N LEU A 261 -7.61 15.33 -5.71
CA LEU A 261 -7.61 16.30 -4.61
C LEU A 261 -8.13 15.70 -3.31
N LEU A 262 -9.19 14.89 -3.37
CA LEU A 262 -9.71 14.17 -2.22
C LEU A 262 -8.66 13.23 -1.61
N ILE A 263 -8.00 12.42 -2.44
CA ILE A 263 -6.96 11.49 -2.01
C ILE A 263 -5.76 12.23 -1.45
N LEU A 264 -5.37 13.35 -2.07
CA LEU A 264 -4.29 14.19 -1.53
C LEU A 264 -4.65 14.70 -0.13
N SER A 265 -5.90 15.12 0.08
CA SER A 265 -6.37 15.64 1.38
C SER A 265 -6.52 14.56 2.47
N THR A 266 -6.88 13.33 2.09
CA THR A 266 -7.12 12.23 3.03
C THR A 266 -5.93 11.27 3.17
N SER A 267 -4.98 11.34 2.23
CA SER A 267 -3.92 10.36 2.00
C SER A 267 -4.44 8.91 1.85
N SER A 268 -5.69 8.73 1.41
CA SER A 268 -6.32 7.41 1.30
C SER A 268 -7.07 7.24 -0.03
N SER A 269 -6.67 6.24 -0.81
CA SER A 269 -7.36 5.84 -2.05
C SER A 269 -8.77 5.27 -1.79
N GLU A 270 -9.08 4.82 -0.55
CA GLU A 270 -10.41 4.29 -0.18
C GLU A 270 -11.49 5.36 -0.32
N SER A 271 -11.15 6.58 0.11
CA SER A 271 -12.08 7.71 0.17
C SER A 271 -12.64 8.08 -1.21
N ALA A 272 -11.90 7.78 -2.27
CA ALA A 272 -12.29 8.04 -3.65
C ALA A 272 -12.87 6.81 -4.38
N LEU A 273 -12.93 5.64 -3.74
CA LEU A 273 -13.37 4.39 -4.38
C LEU A 273 -14.81 4.47 -4.93
N PRO A 274 -15.83 4.94 -4.17
CA PRO A 274 -17.18 5.04 -4.71
C PRO A 274 -17.28 6.02 -5.87
N ARG A 275 -16.54 7.14 -5.78
CA ARG A 275 -16.48 8.17 -6.83
C ARG A 275 -15.82 7.63 -8.10
N LEU A 276 -14.78 6.81 -7.97
CA LEU A 276 -14.13 6.17 -9.11
C LEU A 276 -15.10 5.22 -9.82
N ILE A 277 -15.83 4.38 -9.09
CA ILE A 277 -16.82 3.47 -9.66
C ILE A 277 -17.86 4.26 -10.47
N ALA A 278 -18.51 5.24 -9.83
CA ALA A 278 -19.54 6.05 -10.49
C ALA A 278 -19.01 6.80 -11.72
N LYS A 279 -17.80 7.37 -11.63
CA LYS A 279 -17.22 8.11 -12.75
C LYS A 279 -16.76 7.23 -13.90
N MET A 280 -16.27 6.02 -13.64
CA MET A 280 -15.90 5.07 -14.70
C MET A 280 -17.16 4.53 -15.41
N GLU A 281 -18.24 4.25 -14.67
CA GLU A 281 -19.53 3.91 -15.26
C GLU A 281 -20.08 5.06 -16.11
N HIS A 282 -20.06 6.27 -15.58
CA HIS A 282 -20.52 7.46 -16.29
C HIS A 282 -19.72 7.73 -17.58
N MET A 283 -18.41 7.48 -17.55
CA MET A 283 -17.54 7.61 -18.72
C MET A 283 -17.87 6.59 -19.84
N GLY A 284 -18.59 5.51 -19.53
CA GLY A 284 -19.06 4.53 -20.50
C GLY A 284 -18.44 3.14 -20.38
N VAL A 285 -17.72 2.86 -19.28
CA VAL A 285 -17.32 1.48 -18.96
C VAL A 285 -18.52 0.74 -18.34
N SER A 286 -18.75 -0.51 -18.73
CA SER A 286 -19.90 -1.28 -18.22
C SER A 286 -19.83 -1.50 -16.69
N LYS A 287 -21.00 -1.56 -16.04
CA LYS A 287 -21.09 -1.83 -14.60
C LYS A 287 -20.40 -3.14 -14.19
N PRO A 288 -20.52 -4.26 -14.93
CA PRO A 288 -19.79 -5.49 -14.61
C PRO A 288 -18.27 -5.28 -14.56
N VAL A 289 -17.69 -4.59 -15.55
CA VAL A 289 -16.25 -4.33 -15.58
C VAL A 289 -15.83 -3.42 -14.43
N VAL A 290 -16.50 -2.29 -14.23
CA VAL A 290 -16.16 -1.35 -13.16
C VAL A 290 -16.29 -2.01 -11.78
N GLY A 291 -17.41 -2.70 -11.54
CA GLY A 291 -17.73 -3.37 -10.27
C GLY A 291 -16.79 -4.51 -9.90
N ILE A 292 -16.03 -5.05 -10.87
CA ILE A 292 -15.00 -6.07 -10.62
C ILE A 292 -13.62 -5.43 -10.57
N THR A 293 -13.25 -4.65 -11.59
CA THR A 293 -11.88 -4.15 -11.77
C THR A 293 -11.51 -3.13 -10.71
N VAL A 294 -12.39 -2.19 -10.36
CA VAL A 294 -12.07 -1.14 -9.38
C VAL A 294 -11.90 -1.70 -7.96
N PRO A 295 -12.84 -2.51 -7.40
CA PRO A 295 -12.66 -3.09 -6.07
C PRO A 295 -11.51 -4.09 -5.99
N THR A 296 -11.27 -4.86 -7.07
CA THR A 296 -10.14 -5.79 -7.11
C THR A 296 -8.83 -5.01 -7.20
N GLY A 297 -8.75 -3.97 -8.03
CA GLY A 297 -7.56 -3.14 -8.19
C GLY A 297 -7.18 -2.39 -6.91
N TYR A 298 -8.17 -1.93 -6.14
CA TYR A 298 -7.90 -1.35 -4.82
C TYR A 298 -7.09 -2.28 -3.90
N SER A 299 -7.33 -3.59 -3.99
CA SER A 299 -6.65 -4.58 -3.18
C SER A 299 -5.38 -5.17 -3.80
N PHE A 300 -5.35 -5.23 -5.13
CA PHE A 300 -4.36 -6.00 -5.87
C PHE A 300 -3.48 -5.16 -6.79
N ASN A 301 -3.78 -3.89 -7.04
CA ASN A 301 -3.02 -3.01 -7.93
C ASN A 301 -2.41 -1.84 -7.17
N LEU A 302 -1.50 -2.17 -6.27
CA LEU A 302 -0.82 -1.22 -5.40
C LEU A 302 0.53 -0.80 -6.01
N ASP A 303 0.51 -0.28 -7.24
CA ASP A 303 1.71 0.02 -8.02
C ASP A 303 2.62 1.08 -7.37
N GLY A 304 2.04 2.14 -6.82
CA GLY A 304 2.78 3.14 -6.04
C GLY A 304 3.38 2.53 -4.78
N THR A 305 2.65 1.62 -4.11
CA THR A 305 3.18 0.89 -2.96
C THR A 305 4.35 0.00 -3.38
N ALA A 306 4.27 -0.67 -4.53
CA ALA A 306 5.38 -1.44 -5.08
C ALA A 306 6.63 -0.57 -5.27
N ILE A 307 6.52 0.56 -5.98
CA ILE A 307 7.64 1.51 -6.17
C ILE A 307 8.23 1.91 -4.81
N TYR A 308 7.38 2.28 -3.85
CA TYR A 308 7.80 2.65 -2.51
C TYR A 308 8.57 1.53 -1.81
N LEU A 309 8.04 0.31 -1.80
CA LEU A 309 8.67 -0.83 -1.12
C LEU A 309 10.05 -1.12 -1.67
N THR A 310 10.24 -1.02 -3.00
CA THR A 310 11.56 -1.20 -3.62
C THR A 310 12.55 -0.12 -3.23
N MET A 311 12.19 1.15 -3.46
CA MET A 311 13.09 2.28 -3.28
C MET A 311 13.41 2.48 -1.80
N ALA A 312 12.44 2.30 -0.91
CA ALA A 312 12.65 2.38 0.53
C ALA A 312 13.55 1.25 1.04
N SER A 313 13.42 0.02 0.52
CA SER A 313 14.30 -1.09 0.92
C SER A 313 15.75 -0.85 0.49
N LEU A 314 15.96 -0.36 -0.73
CA LEU A 314 17.29 0.00 -1.24
C LEU A 314 17.89 1.16 -0.43
N PHE A 315 17.12 2.21 -0.18
CA PHE A 315 17.56 3.34 0.63
C PHE A 315 17.99 2.90 2.04
N VAL A 316 17.19 2.05 2.70
CA VAL A 316 17.52 1.55 4.03
C VAL A 316 18.80 0.72 4.00
N ALA A 317 18.95 -0.17 3.03
CA ALA A 317 20.14 -1.01 2.88
C ALA A 317 21.41 -0.17 2.66
N GLU A 318 21.34 0.83 1.77
CA GLU A 318 22.45 1.75 1.48
C GLU A 318 22.78 2.64 2.69
N ALA A 319 21.77 3.22 3.35
CA ALA A 319 21.95 4.07 4.51
C ALA A 319 22.55 3.32 5.73
N MET A 320 22.36 2.00 5.77
CA MET A 320 22.97 1.14 6.80
C MET A 320 24.33 0.57 6.36
N GLY A 321 24.85 0.98 5.20
CA GLY A 321 26.15 0.54 4.68
C GLY A 321 26.19 -0.91 4.20
N ASN A 322 25.03 -1.52 3.96
CA ASN A 322 24.91 -2.94 3.64
C ASN A 322 23.97 -3.14 2.43
N PRO A 323 24.45 -2.80 1.22
CA PRO A 323 23.63 -2.82 0.02
C PRO A 323 23.18 -4.24 -0.34
N LEU A 324 21.93 -4.37 -0.80
CA LEU A 324 21.36 -5.65 -1.20
C LEU A 324 21.98 -6.13 -2.52
N SER A 325 22.39 -7.40 -2.58
CA SER A 325 22.75 -8.05 -3.83
C SER A 325 21.54 -8.19 -4.76
N ILE A 326 21.76 -8.33 -6.07
CA ILE A 326 20.67 -8.49 -7.06
C ILE A 326 19.77 -9.69 -6.73
N ALA A 327 20.35 -10.78 -6.20
CA ALA A 327 19.59 -11.97 -5.82
C ALA A 327 18.64 -11.68 -4.64
N GLU A 328 19.14 -11.00 -3.60
CA GLU A 328 18.33 -10.57 -2.45
C GLU A 328 17.28 -9.54 -2.84
N GLN A 329 17.62 -8.63 -3.75
CA GLN A 329 16.66 -7.68 -4.31
C GLN A 329 15.50 -8.45 -4.97
N ILE A 330 15.78 -9.38 -5.87
CA ILE A 330 14.73 -10.15 -6.57
C ILE A 330 13.86 -10.96 -5.60
N SER A 331 14.45 -11.66 -4.63
CA SER A 331 13.67 -12.45 -3.66
C SER A 331 12.80 -11.56 -2.77
N LEU A 332 13.35 -10.43 -2.31
CA LEU A 332 12.60 -9.42 -1.57
C LEU A 332 11.43 -8.87 -2.40
N LEU A 333 11.64 -8.60 -3.69
CA LEU A 333 10.58 -8.15 -4.59
C LEU A 333 9.44 -9.17 -4.70
N VAL A 334 9.75 -10.46 -4.87
CA VAL A 334 8.73 -11.51 -4.92
C VAL A 334 7.91 -11.53 -3.64
N PHE A 335 8.58 -11.45 -2.49
CA PHE A 335 7.90 -11.34 -1.20
C PHE A 335 7.01 -10.08 -1.14
N MET A 336 7.52 -8.92 -1.54
CA MET A 336 6.78 -7.66 -1.51
C MET A 336 5.57 -7.65 -2.45
N ILE A 337 5.65 -8.31 -3.62
CA ILE A 337 4.48 -8.53 -4.49
C ILE A 337 3.39 -9.21 -3.69
N ILE A 338 3.72 -10.37 -3.10
CA ILE A 338 2.76 -11.21 -2.40
C ILE A 338 2.22 -10.50 -1.15
N ALA A 339 3.10 -9.94 -0.33
CA ALA A 339 2.76 -9.24 0.91
C ALA A 339 1.93 -7.97 0.67
N SER A 340 2.13 -7.29 -0.47
CA SER A 340 1.28 -6.14 -0.84
C SER A 340 -0.16 -6.56 -1.17
N LYS A 341 -0.38 -7.79 -1.66
CA LYS A 341 -1.72 -8.29 -2.02
C LYS A 341 -2.49 -8.69 -0.76
N GLY A 342 -3.38 -7.81 -0.30
CA GLY A 342 -4.21 -8.03 0.89
C GLY A 342 -3.99 -6.99 2.00
N ALA A 343 -2.93 -6.19 1.92
CA ALA A 343 -2.65 -5.06 2.82
C ALA A 343 -3.45 -3.79 2.44
N ALA A 344 -4.53 -3.96 1.67
CA ALA A 344 -5.26 -2.89 1.03
C ALA A 344 -5.92 -1.96 2.04
N GLY A 345 -5.76 -0.65 1.84
CA GLY A 345 -6.66 0.34 2.38
C GLY A 345 -6.42 0.86 3.78
N VAL A 346 -5.42 0.33 4.49
CA VAL A 346 -5.14 0.79 5.85
C VAL A 346 -3.89 1.68 5.86
N THR A 347 -4.04 2.87 6.46
CA THR A 347 -2.90 3.77 6.68
C THR A 347 -1.83 3.06 7.52
N GLY A 348 -0.57 3.14 7.08
CA GLY A 348 0.56 2.45 7.73
C GLY A 348 0.80 1.02 7.23
N ALA A 349 -0.09 0.44 6.41
CA ALA A 349 0.11 -0.90 5.87
C ALA A 349 1.39 -1.01 5.01
N GLY A 350 1.68 0.00 4.18
CA GLY A 350 2.91 0.00 3.37
C GLY A 350 4.20 0.02 4.21
N LEU A 351 4.20 0.72 5.35
CA LEU A 351 5.33 0.72 6.28
C LEU A 351 5.48 -0.64 6.98
N ALA A 352 4.36 -1.25 7.40
CA ALA A 352 4.36 -2.60 7.95
C ALA A 352 4.84 -3.64 6.94
N THR A 353 4.45 -3.52 5.66
CA THR A 353 4.93 -4.38 4.57
C THR A 353 6.43 -4.19 4.33
N LEU A 354 6.93 -2.95 4.33
CA LEU A 354 8.37 -2.66 4.23
C LEU A 354 9.15 -3.35 5.35
N ALA A 355 8.72 -3.13 6.60
CA ALA A 355 9.34 -3.74 7.77
C ALA A 355 9.27 -5.27 7.69
N GLY A 356 8.16 -5.84 7.23
CA GLY A 356 7.98 -7.27 7.04
C GLY A 356 8.91 -7.87 6.01
N GLY A 357 9.10 -7.23 4.86
CA GLY A 357 10.01 -7.74 3.85
C GLY A 357 11.48 -7.62 4.25
N LEU A 358 11.87 -6.51 4.89
CA LEU A 358 13.20 -6.39 5.48
C LEU A 358 13.41 -7.45 6.57
N GLN A 359 12.44 -7.64 7.48
CA GLN A 359 12.53 -8.67 8.53
C GLN A 359 12.64 -10.08 7.96
N SER A 360 12.08 -10.30 6.78
CA SER A 360 12.08 -11.58 6.08
C SER A 360 13.40 -11.92 5.37
N HIS A 361 14.17 -10.91 4.92
CA HIS A 361 15.35 -11.14 4.08
C HIS A 361 16.64 -10.61 4.71
N ARG A 362 16.54 -9.53 5.48
CA ARG A 362 17.63 -8.84 6.18
C ARG A 362 17.12 -8.28 7.52
N PRO A 363 16.86 -9.14 8.53
CA PRO A 363 16.42 -8.75 9.88
C PRO A 363 17.20 -7.58 10.48
N GLU A 364 18.50 -7.54 10.22
CA GLU A 364 19.43 -6.51 10.68
C GLU A 364 19.13 -5.11 10.10
N LEU A 365 18.44 -5.02 8.96
CA LEU A 365 18.10 -3.74 8.32
C LEU A 365 16.79 -3.12 8.82
N VAL A 366 15.99 -3.85 9.60
CA VAL A 366 14.63 -3.40 9.95
C VAL A 366 14.66 -2.15 10.83
N ASP A 367 15.73 -1.92 11.60
CA ASP A 367 15.88 -0.70 12.40
C ASP A 367 16.00 0.56 11.53
N GLY A 368 16.52 0.43 10.31
CA GLY A 368 16.58 1.52 9.33
C GLY A 368 15.21 1.95 8.80
N VAL A 369 14.14 1.17 9.03
CA VAL A 369 12.75 1.60 8.73
C VAL A 369 12.42 2.91 9.45
N GLY A 370 13.01 3.17 10.62
CA GLY A 370 12.83 4.43 11.37
C GLY A 370 13.19 5.67 10.56
N LEU A 371 14.16 5.58 9.64
CA LEU A 371 14.54 6.66 8.71
C LEU A 371 13.39 7.00 7.76
N ILE A 372 12.73 5.96 7.26
CA ILE A 372 11.61 6.09 6.33
C ILE A 372 10.38 6.62 7.05
N VAL A 373 10.13 6.26 8.32
CA VAL A 373 8.96 6.74 9.09
C VAL A 373 8.82 8.27 9.05
N GLY A 374 9.94 9.00 9.17
CA GLY A 374 9.93 10.46 9.14
C GLY A 374 9.46 11.05 7.80
N ILE A 375 9.64 10.32 6.69
CA ILE A 375 9.27 10.77 5.35
C ILE A 375 8.13 9.95 4.71
N ASP A 376 7.71 8.85 5.34
CA ASP A 376 6.70 7.90 4.85
C ASP A 376 5.38 8.60 4.61
N ARG A 377 5.06 9.61 5.44
CA ARG A 377 3.82 10.36 5.30
C ARG A 377 3.74 11.11 3.98
N PHE A 378 4.82 11.78 3.56
CA PHE A 378 4.89 12.45 2.27
C PHE A 378 4.80 11.42 1.13
N MET A 379 5.55 10.33 1.23
CA MET A 379 5.49 9.24 0.24
C MET A 379 4.12 8.54 0.20
N SER A 380 3.35 8.55 1.30
CA SER A 380 2.01 7.95 1.38
C SER A 380 1.03 8.56 0.39
N GLU A 381 1.06 9.88 0.22
CA GLU A 381 0.20 10.59 -0.71
C GLU A 381 0.50 10.17 -2.15
N ALA A 382 1.77 10.21 -2.56
CA ALA A 382 2.18 9.81 -3.90
C ALA A 382 1.87 8.33 -4.19
N ARG A 383 2.00 7.43 -3.20
CA ARG A 383 1.53 6.03 -3.32
C ARG A 383 0.04 5.97 -3.63
N ALA A 384 -0.78 6.65 -2.82
CA ALA A 384 -2.23 6.60 -2.94
C ALA A 384 -2.73 7.17 -4.28
N LEU A 385 -2.12 8.26 -4.76
CA LEU A 385 -2.43 8.86 -6.06
C LEU A 385 -2.02 7.92 -7.22
N THR A 386 -0.84 7.31 -7.13
CA THR A 386 -0.35 6.37 -8.15
C THR A 386 -1.22 5.12 -8.24
N ASN A 387 -1.59 4.53 -7.10
CA ASN A 387 -2.49 3.39 -7.04
C ASN A 387 -3.85 3.72 -7.65
N PHE A 388 -4.39 4.91 -7.34
CA PHE A 388 -5.66 5.36 -7.87
C PHE A 388 -5.63 5.56 -9.39
N ALA A 389 -4.56 6.20 -9.91
CA ALA A 389 -4.34 6.34 -11.35
C ALA A 389 -4.24 4.97 -12.03
N GLY A 390 -3.48 4.04 -11.45
CA GLY A 390 -3.37 2.65 -11.92
C GLY A 390 -4.72 1.96 -12.03
N ASN A 391 -5.58 2.09 -11.01
CA ASN A 391 -6.92 1.50 -10.99
C ASN A 391 -7.87 2.10 -12.03
N ALA A 392 -7.83 3.42 -12.21
CA ALA A 392 -8.60 4.09 -13.26
C ALA A 392 -8.18 3.60 -14.65
N VAL A 393 -6.87 3.54 -14.91
CA VAL A 393 -6.32 3.06 -16.19
C VAL A 393 -6.65 1.59 -16.42
N ALA A 394 -6.52 0.75 -15.40
CA ALA A 394 -6.87 -0.67 -15.47
C ALA A 394 -8.32 -0.87 -15.91
N THR A 395 -9.24 -0.08 -15.34
CA THR A 395 -10.67 -0.17 -15.62
C THR A 395 -10.97 0.14 -17.09
N VAL A 396 -10.29 1.14 -17.65
CA VAL A 396 -10.40 1.49 -19.08
C VAL A 396 -9.79 0.40 -19.97
N LEU A 397 -8.62 -0.11 -19.62
CA LEU A 397 -7.94 -1.13 -20.42
C LEU A 397 -8.70 -2.45 -20.44
N VAL A 398 -9.17 -2.92 -19.27
CA VAL A 398 -10.00 -4.13 -19.17
C VAL A 398 -11.29 -3.94 -19.94
N GLY A 399 -11.99 -2.81 -19.78
CA GLY A 399 -13.19 -2.50 -20.57
C GLY A 399 -12.92 -2.45 -22.08
N THR A 400 -11.74 -1.98 -22.50
CA THR A 400 -11.35 -1.96 -23.91
C THR A 400 -11.11 -3.37 -24.45
N TRP A 401 -10.39 -4.22 -23.70
CA TRP A 401 -10.13 -5.60 -24.10
C TRP A 401 -11.37 -6.47 -24.13
N THR A 402 -12.32 -6.25 -23.22
CA THR A 402 -13.60 -6.97 -23.20
C THR A 402 -14.66 -6.34 -24.11
N LYS A 403 -14.33 -5.23 -24.79
CA LYS A 403 -15.26 -4.46 -25.64
C LYS A 403 -16.49 -3.94 -24.89
N GLU A 404 -16.34 -3.69 -23.59
CA GLU A 404 -17.37 -3.18 -22.68
C GLU A 404 -17.14 -1.70 -22.33
N ILE A 405 -16.56 -0.94 -23.26
CA ILE A 405 -16.40 0.50 -23.17
C ILE A 405 -17.05 1.20 -24.36
N ASP A 406 -17.96 2.12 -24.09
CA ASP A 406 -18.50 3.04 -25.10
C ASP A 406 -17.47 4.16 -25.35
N LYS A 407 -16.71 4.00 -26.44
CA LYS A 407 -15.66 4.95 -26.81
C LYS A 407 -16.19 6.32 -27.23
N ALA A 408 -17.40 6.40 -27.79
CA ALA A 408 -18.01 7.66 -28.18
C ALA A 408 -18.41 8.47 -26.95
N ARG A 409 -19.10 7.81 -26.00
CA ARG A 409 -19.42 8.40 -24.70
C ARG A 409 -18.17 8.79 -23.93
N ALA A 410 -17.14 7.95 -23.90
CA ALA A 410 -15.87 8.28 -23.24
C ALA A 410 -15.23 9.54 -23.84
N ALA A 411 -15.24 9.68 -25.17
CA ALA A 411 -14.71 10.88 -25.82
C ALA A 411 -15.54 12.15 -25.49
N ASP A 412 -16.86 12.04 -25.40
CA ASP A 412 -17.74 13.17 -25.05
C ASP A 412 -17.59 13.58 -23.58
N VAL A 413 -17.53 12.61 -22.67
CA VAL A 413 -17.33 12.83 -21.22
C VAL A 413 -15.95 13.45 -20.97
N LEU A 414 -14.88 12.89 -21.56
CA LEU A 414 -13.52 13.40 -21.36
C LEU A 414 -13.28 14.76 -22.03
N ALA A 415 -14.04 15.10 -23.07
CA ALA A 415 -14.08 16.44 -23.66
C ALA A 415 -14.88 17.45 -22.82
N GLY A 416 -15.60 17.01 -21.79
CA GLY A 416 -16.45 17.85 -20.95
C GLY A 416 -17.81 18.20 -21.57
N ARG A 417 -18.21 17.53 -22.66
CA ARG A 417 -19.52 17.71 -23.32
C ARG A 417 -20.67 17.09 -22.52
N VAL A 418 -20.37 16.03 -21.76
CA VAL A 418 -21.31 15.38 -20.83
C VAL A 418 -20.66 15.40 -19.44
N PRO A 419 -20.92 16.44 -18.62
CA PRO A 419 -20.33 16.55 -17.29
C PRO A 419 -20.96 15.55 -16.32
N PHE A 420 -20.16 15.03 -15.39
CA PHE A 420 -20.63 14.17 -14.31
C PHE A 420 -21.49 14.97 -13.31
N ASP A 421 -22.72 14.52 -13.06
CA ASP A 421 -23.57 15.12 -12.03
C ASP A 421 -23.19 14.60 -10.64
N GLU A 422 -22.57 15.48 -9.84
CA GLU A 422 -22.15 15.17 -8.48
C GLU A 422 -23.32 14.92 -7.52
N LYS A 423 -24.53 15.40 -7.83
CA LYS A 423 -25.70 15.21 -6.95
C LYS A 423 -26.14 13.76 -6.89
N THR A 424 -25.91 13.01 -7.96
CA THR A 424 -26.25 11.58 -8.06
C THR A 424 -25.51 10.70 -7.06
N LEU A 425 -24.38 11.16 -6.51
CA LEU A 425 -23.63 10.45 -5.46
C LEU A 425 -24.16 10.70 -4.04
N VAL A 426 -24.97 11.74 -3.83
CA VAL A 426 -25.47 12.12 -2.50
C VAL A 426 -26.76 11.34 -2.16
N ASP A 427 -27.55 10.99 -3.17
CA ASP A 427 -28.88 10.39 -3.00
C ASP A 427 -28.87 8.88 -2.70
N ASP A 428 -27.75 8.17 -2.95
CA ASP A 428 -27.58 6.74 -2.57
C ASP A 428 -27.43 6.51 -1.05
N HIS A 429 -27.54 7.56 -0.23
CA HIS A 429 -27.59 7.50 1.24
C HIS A 429 -28.93 7.95 1.85
N ALA A 430 -29.92 8.31 1.03
CA ALA A 430 -31.29 8.46 1.50
C ALA A 430 -31.97 7.08 1.54
N PRO A 431 -32.61 6.67 2.64
CA PRO A 431 -33.49 5.51 2.59
C PRO A 431 -34.58 5.80 1.55
N ALA A 432 -34.77 4.89 0.61
CA ALA A 432 -35.79 5.02 -0.43
C ALA A 432 -37.14 5.39 0.21
N PRO A 433 -37.89 6.37 -0.32
CA PRO A 433 -39.22 6.66 0.18
C PRO A 433 -40.08 5.41 -0.03
N SER A 434 -40.62 4.90 1.06
CA SER A 434 -41.54 3.77 1.07
C SER A 434 -42.88 4.21 0.51
N ASP A 435 -42.99 4.30 -0.81
CA ASP A 435 -44.27 4.50 -1.49
C ASP A 435 -44.93 3.14 -1.71
N VAL A 436 -45.54 2.62 -0.64
CA VAL A 436 -46.67 1.70 -0.74
C VAL A 436 -47.87 2.45 -0.17
N PRO A 437 -48.90 2.79 -0.96
CA PRO A 437 -50.13 3.33 -0.41
C PRO A 437 -50.80 2.23 0.41
N GLU A 438 -50.92 2.42 1.72
CA GLU A 438 -51.80 1.63 2.57
C GLU A 438 -53.25 1.82 2.07
N GLN A 439 -53.75 0.84 1.31
CA GLN A 439 -55.19 0.66 1.14
C GLN A 439 -55.77 0.30 2.51
N ARG A 440 -56.38 1.27 3.16
CA ARG A 440 -57.30 1.04 4.28
C ARG A 440 -58.59 0.47 3.71
N ASP A 441 -58.76 -0.84 3.83
CA ASP A 441 -60.06 -1.48 3.66
C ASP A 441 -60.96 -1.06 4.83
N GLU A 442 -61.88 -0.13 4.54
CA GLU A 442 -63.06 0.13 5.36
C GLU A 442 -64.04 -1.06 5.20
N LEU A 443 -64.12 -1.91 6.22
CA LEU A 443 -65.21 -2.87 6.38
C LEU A 443 -66.54 -2.10 6.55
N PRO A 444 -67.58 -2.34 5.72
CA PRO A 444 -68.88 -1.75 5.96
C PRO A 444 -69.58 -2.50 7.10
N ALA A 445 -69.90 -1.77 8.17
CA ALA A 445 -70.88 -2.20 9.14
C ALA A 445 -72.27 -2.30 8.49
N ARG A 446 -72.96 -3.44 8.64
CA ARG A 446 -74.42 -3.52 8.64
C ARG A 446 -74.92 -4.85 9.21
N VAL A 447 -75.61 -4.70 10.36
CA VAL A 447 -76.85 -5.33 10.86
C VAL A 447 -76.98 -6.85 10.79
#